data_AF-A0A7D5SAC1-F1
#
_entry.id   AF-A0A7D5SAC1-F1
#
_cell.length_a   1.000
_cell.length_b   1.000
_cell.length_c   1.000
_cell.angle_alpha   90.00
_cell.angle_beta   90.00
_cell.angle_gamma   90.00
#
_symmetry.space_group_name_H-M   'P 1'
#
loop_
_entity.id
_entity.type
_entity.pdbx_description
1 polymer ?
#
loop_
_entity_poly.entity_id
_entity_poly.type
_entity_poly.pdbx_seq_one_letter_code
_entity_poly.pdbx_strand_id
1 'polypeptide(L)'
;MIENSSKLFGDKSTFAISYKPYENSKDIHDVAYCHFILGEHFIGSPDECCLLGTWTLFVDKFKRHLESNRTNLFNKLFSDLTDREILK
;
A
#
# COMPACT_ATOMS: atom_id res chain seq x y z
N MET A 1 -14.16 -1.11 -26.87
CA MET A 1 -13.83 -1.54 -25.49
C MET A 1 -12.56 -0.81 -25.11
N ILE A 2 -12.63 0.15 -24.19
CA ILE A 2 -11.43 0.84 -23.70
C ILE A 2 -10.91 -0.04 -22.55
N GLU A 3 -9.81 -0.75 -22.79
CA GLU A 3 -9.07 -1.39 -21.71
C GLU A 3 -8.54 -0.28 -20.79
N ASN A 4 -9.24 0.00 -19.68
CA ASN A 4 -8.65 0.79 -18.61
C ASN A 4 -7.67 -0.08 -17.85
N SER A 5 -6.48 -0.24 -18.43
CA SER A 5 -5.34 -0.92 -17.83
C SER A 5 -4.98 -0.23 -16.51
N SER A 6 -4.78 -1.01 -15.45
CA SER A 6 -4.28 -0.50 -14.18
C SER A 6 -2.94 0.23 -14.38
N LYS A 7 -2.77 1.36 -13.71
CA LYS A 7 -1.51 2.09 -13.64
C LYS A 7 -0.72 1.60 -12.45
N LEU A 8 0.58 1.46 -12.65
CA LEU A 8 1.53 1.12 -11.61
C LEU A 8 2.41 2.33 -11.29
N PHE A 9 2.60 2.62 -10.01
CA PHE A 9 3.53 3.62 -9.53
C PHE A 9 4.57 2.97 -8.61
N GLY A 10 5.85 3.02 -8.98
CA GLY A 10 6.93 2.37 -8.24
C GLY A 10 7.39 1.05 -8.87
N ASP A 11 8.08 0.23 -8.07
CA ASP A 11 8.64 -1.05 -8.49
C ASP A 11 8.01 -2.18 -7.67
N LYS A 12 7.31 -3.10 -8.33
CA LYS A 12 6.61 -4.20 -7.65
C LYS A 12 7.54 -5.09 -6.83
N SER A 13 8.80 -5.25 -7.25
CA SER A 13 9.77 -6.10 -6.57
C SER A 13 10.19 -5.55 -5.20
N THR A 14 10.00 -4.24 -5.00
CA THR A 14 10.27 -3.57 -3.72
C THR A 14 8.97 -3.04 -3.14
N PHE A 15 8.49 -1.89 -3.63
CA PHE A 15 7.23 -1.29 -3.26
C PHE A 15 6.59 -0.56 -4.45
N ALA A 16 5.30 -0.81 -4.69
CA ALA A 16 4.52 -0.11 -5.70
C ALA A 16 3.09 0.15 -5.23
N ILE A 17 2.41 1.04 -5.93
CA ILE A 17 0.97 1.28 -5.83
C ILE A 17 0.33 0.92 -7.16
N SER A 18 -0.70 0.08 -7.10
CA SER A 18 -1.60 -0.18 -8.23
C SER A 18 -2.81 0.74 -8.12
N TYR A 19 -3.13 1.42 -9.21
CA TYR A 19 -4.28 2.30 -9.33
C TYR A 19 -5.11 1.89 -10.54
N LYS A 20 -6.41 1.72 -10.35
CA LYS A 20 -7.36 1.54 -11.45
C LYS A 20 -8.60 2.41 -11.20
N PRO A 21 -8.97 3.30 -12.14
CA PRO A 21 -10.19 4.10 -11.99
C PRO A 21 -11.43 3.19 -11.93
N TYR A 22 -12.41 3.55 -11.11
CA TYR A 22 -13.66 2.80 -11.00
C TYR A 22 -14.63 3.23 -12.11
N GLU A 23 -14.91 2.34 -13.06
CA GLU A 23 -15.64 2.69 -14.29
C GLU A 23 -17.13 3.00 -14.08
N ASN A 24 -17.71 2.54 -12.98
CA ASN A 24 -19.15 2.66 -12.70
C ASN A 24 -19.50 3.82 -11.75
N SER A 25 -18.61 4.79 -11.53
CA SER A 25 -18.94 5.93 -10.67
C SER A 25 -19.89 6.88 -11.39
N LYS A 26 -21.20 6.63 -11.25
CA LYS A 26 -22.20 7.71 -11.24
C LYS A 26 -22.08 8.57 -9.98
N ASP A 27 -21.26 8.14 -9.03
CA ASP A 27 -20.99 8.83 -7.78
C ASP A 27 -20.12 10.07 -7.97
N ILE A 28 -20.48 11.09 -7.19
CA ILE A 28 -19.90 12.44 -7.10
C ILE A 28 -18.52 12.42 -6.42
N HIS A 29 -17.98 11.24 -6.16
CA HIS A 29 -16.82 10.99 -5.33
C HIS A 29 -15.77 10.23 -6.14
N ASP A 30 -14.57 10.80 -6.24
CA ASP A 30 -13.44 10.19 -6.93
C ASP A 30 -13.06 8.86 -6.25
N VAL A 31 -13.58 7.76 -6.79
CA VAL A 31 -13.32 6.40 -6.33
C VAL A 31 -12.42 5.66 -7.32
N ALA A 32 -11.52 4.85 -6.79
CA ALA A 32 -10.62 4.01 -7.56
C ALA A 32 -10.25 2.76 -6.78
N TYR A 33 -9.87 1.70 -7.48
CA TYR A 33 -9.17 0.59 -6.86
C TYR A 33 -7.72 1.01 -6.60
N CYS A 34 -7.31 0.99 -5.34
CA CYS A 34 -5.96 1.36 -4.92
C CYS A 34 -5.38 0.27 -4.02
N HIS A 35 -4.24 -0.30 -4.42
CA HIS A 35 -3.58 -1.36 -3.66
C HIS A 35 -2.10 -1.05 -3.46
N PHE A 36 -1.61 -1.39 -2.27
CA PHE A 36 -0.17 -1.46 -2.05
C PHE A 36 0.37 -2.80 -2.56
N ILE A 37 1.56 -2.77 -3.14
CA ILE A 37 2.31 -3.95 -3.57
C ILE A 37 3.64 -3.93 -2.83
N LEU A 38 3.97 -5.03 -2.15
CA LEU A 38 5.23 -5.22 -1.43
C LEU A 38 5.85 -6.55 -1.89
N GLY A 39 7.00 -6.51 -2.55
CA GLY A 39 7.67 -7.70 -3.06
C GLY A 39 6.77 -8.59 -3.92
N GLU A 40 6.12 -8.02 -4.93
CA GLU A 40 5.14 -8.66 -5.83
C GLU A 40 3.81 -9.08 -5.19
N HIS A 41 3.63 -8.89 -3.87
CA HIS A 41 2.39 -9.26 -3.17
C HIS A 41 1.45 -8.07 -3.02
N PHE A 42 0.20 -8.24 -3.43
CA PHE A 42 -0.86 -7.25 -3.19
C PHE A 42 -1.30 -7.27 -1.73
N ILE A 43 -1.44 -6.08 -1.15
CA ILE A 43 -1.97 -5.88 0.20
C ILE A 43 -3.38 -5.29 0.06
N GLY A 44 -4.35 -5.94 0.71
CA GLY A 44 -5.77 -5.58 0.66
C GLY A 44 -6.57 -6.44 -0.31
N SER A 45 -7.86 -6.14 -0.45
CA SER A 45 -8.76 -6.88 -1.34
C SER A 45 -8.71 -6.30 -2.76
N PRO A 46 -8.47 -7.11 -3.82
CA PRO A 46 -8.42 -6.64 -5.21
C PRO A 46 -9.69 -5.93 -5.67
N ASP A 47 -10.83 -6.30 -5.09
CA ASP A 47 -12.16 -5.80 -5.47
C ASP A 47 -12.64 -4.64 -4.59
N GLU A 48 -11.82 -4.17 -3.66
CA GLU A 48 -12.17 -3.05 -2.78
C GLU A 48 -11.89 -1.71 -3.46
N CYS A 49 -12.93 -0.91 -3.62
CA CYS A 49 -12.80 0.47 -4.09
C CYS A 49 -12.48 1.42 -2.94
N CYS A 50 -11.56 2.34 -3.18
CA CYS A 50 -11.12 3.36 -2.24
C CYS A 50 -11.67 4.73 -2.66
N LEU A 51 -12.13 5.50 -1.68
CA LEU A 51 -12.40 6.93 -1.86
C LEU A 51 -11.06 7.67 -1.85
N LEU A 52 -10.63 8.24 -2.98
CA LEU A 52 -9.26 8.80 -3.13
C LEU A 52 -8.94 9.90 -2.13
N GLY A 53 -9.93 10.75 -1.83
CA GLY A 53 -9.80 11.84 -0.86
C GLY A 53 -9.46 11.34 0.55
N THR A 54 -10.01 10.20 0.98
CA THR A 54 -9.69 9.62 2.30
C THR A 54 -8.49 8.69 2.23
N TRP A 55 -8.30 7.97 1.13
CA TRP A 55 -7.19 7.04 0.95
C TRP A 55 -5.84 7.72 1.17
N THR A 56 -5.64 8.89 0.55
CA THR A 56 -4.40 9.68 0.71
C THR A 56 -4.15 10.06 2.17
N LEU A 57 -5.20 10.47 2.89
CA LEU A 57 -5.13 10.79 4.32
C LEU A 57 -4.78 9.56 5.17
N PHE A 58 -5.31 8.38 4.81
CA PHE A 58 -4.98 7.13 5.48
C PHE A 58 -3.53 6.72 5.25
N VAL A 59 -3.02 6.85 4.02
CA VAL A 59 -1.60 6.56 3.71
C VAL A 59 -0.68 7.46 4.53
N ASP A 60 -0.96 8.76 4.59
CA ASP A 60 -0.13 9.69 5.36
C ASP A 60 -0.19 9.39 6.87
N LYS A 61 -1.38 9.10 7.41
CA LYS A 61 -1.53 8.65 8.81
C LYS A 61 -0.75 7.37 9.08
N PHE A 62 -0.83 6.39 8.19
CA PHE A 62 -0.12 5.12 8.33
C PHE A 62 1.39 5.34 8.32
N LYS A 63 1.90 6.15 7.39
CA LYS A 63 3.30 6.53 7.33
C LYS A 63 3.78 7.17 8.63
N ARG A 64 3.07 8.21 9.11
CA ARG A 64 3.42 8.87 10.38
C ARG A 64 3.38 7.91 11.56
N HIS A 65 2.41 6.99 11.58
CA HIS A 65 2.31 5.98 12.62
C HIS A 65 3.51 5.04 12.61
N LEU A 66 3.92 4.55 11.44
CA LEU A 66 5.11 3.70 11.27
C LEU A 66 6.39 4.43 11.70
N GLU A 67 6.57 5.68 11.29
CA GLU A 67 7.71 6.50 11.68
C GLU A 67 7.76 6.72 13.20
N SER A 68 6.62 7.05 13.80
CA SER A 68 6.52 7.33 15.25
C SER A 68 6.68 6.07 16.11
N ASN A 69 6.41 4.89 15.57
CA ASN A 69 6.47 3.61 16.30
C ASN A 69 7.57 2.69 15.78
N ARG A 70 8.54 3.21 15.02
CA ARG A 70 9.58 2.41 14.36
C ARG A 70 10.32 1.47 15.32
N THR A 71 10.63 1.95 16.52
CA THR A 71 11.29 1.18 17.58
C THR A 71 10.42 0.08 18.20
N ASN A 72 9.10 0.19 18.10
CA ASN A 72 8.16 -0.84 18.56
C ASN A 72 7.88 -1.89 17.47
N LEU A 73 8.05 -1.50 16.19
CA LEU A 73 7.85 -2.40 15.05
C LEU A 73 9.04 -3.35 14.84
N PHE A 74 10.22 -2.96 15.31
CA PHE A 74 11.35 -3.87 15.45
C PHE A 74 11.24 -4.61 16.78
N ASN A 75 11.18 -5.94 16.71
CA ASN A 75 11.20 -6.76 17.93
C ASN A 75 12.50 -6.47 18.70
N LYS A 76 12.39 -6.14 19.99
CA LYS A 76 13.56 -5.86 20.84
C LYS A 76 14.56 -7.00 20.89
N LEU A 77 14.11 -8.24 20.66
CA LEU A 77 15.00 -9.41 20.56
C LEU A 77 15.99 -9.32 19.39
N PHE A 78 15.74 -8.44 18.43
CA PHE A 78 16.56 -8.26 17.24
C PHE A 78 17.39 -6.98 17.26
N SER A 79 17.37 -6.19 18.35
CA SER A 79 18.05 -4.89 18.39
C SER A 79 19.57 -4.98 18.21
N ASP A 80 20.14 -6.12 18.61
CA ASP A 80 21.59 -6.36 18.63
C ASP A 80 22.00 -7.47 17.64
N LEU A 81 21.06 -7.94 16.82
CA LEU A 81 21.28 -9.00 15.85
C LEU A 81 21.39 -8.43 14.44
N THR A 82 22.29 -8.98 13.65
CA THR A 82 22.35 -8.72 12.20
C THR A 82 21.21 -9.43 11.49
N ASP A 83 20.83 -8.97 10.29
CA ASP A 83 19.81 -9.63 9.45
C ASP A 83 20.10 -11.13 9.25
N ARG A 84 21.38 -11.51 9.19
CA ARG A 84 21.81 -12.92 9.05
C ARG A 84 21.55 -13.75 10.30
N GLU A 85 21.59 -13.14 11.47
CA GLU A 85 21.29 -13.79 12.76
C GLU A 85 19.79 -13.87 13.02
N ILE A 86 19.02 -12.90 12.52
CA ILE A 86 17.55 -12.88 12.62
C ILE A 86 16.90 -13.93 11.70
N LEU A 87 17.46 -14.16 10.50
CA LEU A 87 16.90 -15.03 9.46
C LEU A 87 17.42 -16.49 9.49
N LYS A 88 18.14 -16.89 10.55
CA LYS A 88 18.59 -18.27 10.78
C LYS A 88 17.59 -19.07 11.59
#